data_AF-A0A537FE35-F1
#
_entry.id   AF-A0A537FE35-F1
#
_cell.length_a   1.000
_cell.length_b   1.000
_cell.length_c   1.000
_cell.angle_alpha   90.00
_cell.angle_beta   90.00
_cell.angle_gamma   90.00
#
_symmetry.space_group_name_H-M   'P 1'
#
loop_
_entity.id
_entity.type
_entity.pdbx_description
1 polymer ?
#
loop_
_entity_poly.entity_id
_entity_poly.type
_entity_poly.pdbx_seq_one_letter_code
_entity_poly.pdbx_strand_id
1 'polypeptide(L)'
;MGLYLLDTCDFPVDKMRPMKRREAVRQQIPRLVNDVIEADPFHILVVKSSIFNPVIIALRESGFQSQILNTGPVPFPSHGNQQIYRSILKGALLKARSLSQKSS
;
A
#
# COMPACT_ATOMS: atom_id res chain seq x y z
N MET A 1 13.23 7.09 11.45
CA MET A 1 12.25 6.62 10.44
C MET A 1 10.86 6.93 10.94
N GLY A 2 10.10 7.71 10.18
CA GLY A 2 8.66 7.86 10.39
C GLY A 2 7.89 6.80 9.60
N LEU A 3 6.70 6.44 10.07
CA LEU A 3 5.71 5.67 9.31
C LEU A 3 4.45 6.52 9.24
N TYR A 4 3.79 6.51 8.09
CA TYR A 4 2.51 7.17 7.90
C TYR A 4 1.61 6.27 7.05
N LEU A 5 0.32 6.62 7.02
CA LEU A 5 -0.69 5.90 6.27
C LEU A 5 -1.31 6.85 5.26
N LEU A 6 -1.48 6.36 4.03
CA LEU A 6 -2.28 7.01 3.01
C LEU A 6 -3.51 6.15 2.76
N ASP A 7 -4.68 6.76 2.86
CA ASP A 7 -5.92 6.10 2.51
C ASP A 7 -6.10 6.06 0.99
N THR A 8 -6.59 4.93 0.49
CA THR A 8 -6.88 4.76 -0.95
C THR A 8 -8.12 5.54 -1.38
N CYS A 9 -8.96 5.97 -0.43
CA CYS A 9 -10.13 6.81 -0.67
C CYS A 9 -10.30 7.77 0.49
N ASP A 10 -10.60 9.04 0.21
CA ASP A 10 -10.80 10.07 1.25
C ASP A 10 -12.23 10.09 1.81
N PHE A 11 -13.09 9.21 1.29
CA PHE A 11 -14.47 9.08 1.72
C PHE A 11 -14.76 7.64 2.18
N PRO A 12 -15.73 7.46 3.09
CA PRO A 12 -16.11 6.13 3.56
C PRO A 12 -16.61 5.23 2.43
N VAL A 13 -16.03 4.04 2.30
CA VAL A 13 -16.42 3.02 1.31
C VAL A 13 -16.88 1.70 1.94
N ASP A 14 -17.00 1.65 3.27
CA ASP A 14 -17.34 0.45 4.06
C ASP A 14 -18.76 -0.08 3.76
N LYS A 15 -19.73 0.83 3.58
CA LYS A 15 -21.14 0.50 3.27
C LYS A 15 -21.42 0.30 1.79
N MET A 16 -20.42 0.45 0.93
CA MET A 16 -20.60 0.30 -0.52
C MET A 16 -20.61 -1.17 -0.94
N ARG A 17 -21.47 -1.50 -1.91
CA ARG A 17 -21.43 -2.82 -2.57
C ARG A 17 -20.02 -3.07 -3.15
N PRO A 18 -19.52 -4.32 -3.14
CA PRO A 18 -18.14 -4.62 -3.55
C PRO A 18 -17.72 -4.05 -4.90
N MET A 19 -18.61 -4.06 -5.89
CA MET A 19 -18.37 -3.45 -7.21
C MET A 19 -18.19 -1.94 -7.14
N LYS A 20 -19.10 -1.22 -6.46
CA LYS A 20 -19.01 0.25 -6.29
C LYS A 20 -17.79 0.66 -5.49
N ARG A 21 -17.42 -0.12 -4.47
CA ARG A 21 -16.20 0.11 -3.69
C ARG A 21 -14.93 -0.01 -4.54
N ARG A 22 -14.85 -1.03 -5.41
CA ARG A 22 -13.72 -1.18 -6.34
C ARG A 22 -13.64 -0.01 -7.31
N GLU A 23 -14.78 0.45 -7.81
CA GLU A 23 -14.86 1.60 -8.71
C GLU A 23 -14.42 2.90 -8.01
N ALA A 24 -14.93 3.16 -6.81
CA ALA A 24 -14.51 4.29 -5.98
C ALA A 24 -12.99 4.30 -5.73
N VAL A 25 -12.42 3.13 -5.39
CA VAL A 25 -10.96 2.98 -5.25
C VAL A 25 -10.24 3.34 -6.54
N ARG A 26 -10.69 2.81 -7.69
CA ARG A 26 -10.05 3.09 -8.99
C ARG A 26 -10.06 4.57 -9.34
N GLN A 27 -11.18 5.26 -9.09
CA GLN A 27 -11.33 6.69 -9.35
C GLN A 27 -10.40 7.55 -8.48
N GLN A 28 -10.00 7.04 -7.31
CA GLN A 28 -9.12 7.75 -6.37
C GLN A 28 -7.63 7.41 -6.56
N ILE A 29 -7.28 6.45 -7.43
CA ILE A 29 -5.88 6.07 -7.68
C ILE A 29 -5.02 7.25 -8.15
N PRO A 30 -5.44 8.12 -9.10
CA PRO A 30 -4.61 9.25 -9.51
C PRO A 30 -4.26 10.18 -8.36
N ARG A 31 -5.23 10.44 -7.46
CA ARG A 31 -5.02 11.22 -6.24
C ARG A 31 -4.02 10.53 -5.31
N LEU A 32 -4.22 9.24 -5.02
CA LEU A 32 -3.29 8.46 -4.18
C LEU A 32 -1.86 8.47 -4.73
N VAL A 33 -1.69 8.38 -6.06
CA VAL A 33 -0.36 8.47 -6.69
C VAL A 33 0.28 9.84 -6.43
N ASN A 34 -0.49 10.93 -6.55
CA ASN A 34 0.00 12.28 -6.23
C ASN A 34 0.40 12.39 -4.75
N ASP A 35 -0.39 11.88 -3.82
CA ASP A 35 -0.02 11.85 -2.39
C ASP A 35 1.30 11.11 -2.16
N VAL A 36 1.53 10.00 -2.87
CA VAL A 36 2.77 9.23 -2.78
C VAL A 36 3.95 10.03 -3.34
N ILE A 37 3.75 10.75 -4.44
CA ILE A 37 4.77 11.65 -5.00
C ILE A 37 5.11 12.76 -4.00
N GLU A 38 4.11 13.42 -3.44
CA GLU A 38 4.29 14.52 -2.48
C GLU A 38 4.96 14.05 -1.19
N ALA A 39 4.64 12.85 -0.73
CA ALA A 39 5.20 12.31 0.50
C ALA A 39 6.62 11.73 0.33
N ASP A 40 7.08 11.53 -0.91
CA ASP A 40 8.41 11.03 -1.29
C ASP A 40 8.94 9.89 -0.40
N PRO A 41 8.24 8.74 -0.32
CA PRO A 41 8.63 7.67 0.58
C PRO A 41 9.86 6.91 0.07
N PHE A 42 10.74 6.50 0.98
CA PHE A 42 11.79 5.52 0.65
C PHE A 42 11.21 4.13 0.32
N HIS A 43 10.11 3.77 0.98
CA HIS A 43 9.51 2.45 0.88
C HIS A 43 7.99 2.50 0.99
N ILE A 44 7.31 1.68 0.21
CA ILE A 44 5.85 1.60 0.13
C ILE A 44 5.40 0.17 0.47
N LEU A 45 4.39 0.05 1.33
CA LEU A 45 3.73 -1.23 1.62
C LEU A 45 2.23 -1.10 1.32
N VAL A 46 1.74 -1.87 0.34
CA VAL A 46 0.32 -1.84 -0.03
C VAL A 46 -0.45 -2.87 0.81
N VAL A 47 -1.32 -2.37 1.68
CA VAL A 47 -2.14 -3.18 2.58
C VAL A 47 -3.57 -3.29 2.02
N LYS A 48 -4.21 -4.44 2.24
CA LYS A 48 -5.56 -4.86 1.81
C LYS A 48 -5.58 -5.50 0.43
N SER A 49 -5.95 -6.79 0.41
CA SER A 49 -5.94 -7.63 -0.78
C SER A 49 -6.84 -7.13 -1.91
N SER A 50 -8.00 -6.56 -1.59
CA SER A 50 -8.99 -6.14 -2.59
C SER A 50 -8.59 -4.93 -3.43
N ILE A 51 -7.57 -4.19 -3.00
CA ILE A 51 -7.05 -3.00 -3.71
C ILE A 51 -5.63 -3.22 -4.24
N PHE A 52 -4.99 -4.34 -3.90
CA PHE A 52 -3.58 -4.56 -4.13
C PHE A 52 -3.20 -4.41 -5.61
N ASN A 53 -3.85 -5.17 -6.50
CA ASN A 53 -3.54 -5.14 -7.93
C ASN A 53 -3.67 -3.75 -8.56
N PRO A 54 -4.82 -3.05 -8.46
CA PRO A 54 -4.95 -1.76 -9.13
C PRO A 54 -3.99 -0.70 -8.56
N VAL A 55 -3.71 -0.71 -7.25
CA VAL A 55 -2.75 0.23 -6.64
C VAL A 55 -1.31 -0.06 -7.08
N ILE A 56 -0.89 -1.33 -7.07
CA ILE A 56 0.48 -1.72 -7.47
C ILE A 56 0.76 -1.40 -8.94
N ILE A 57 -0.21 -1.65 -9.81
CA ILE A 57 -0.07 -1.32 -11.25
C ILE A 57 0.18 0.17 -11.40
N ALA A 58 -0.67 1.01 -10.81
CA ALA A 58 -0.54 2.46 -10.90
C ALA A 58 0.78 2.99 -10.31
N LEU A 59 1.20 2.47 -9.15
CA LEU A 59 2.49 2.83 -8.55
C LEU A 59 3.67 2.45 -9.43
N ARG A 60 3.64 1.27 -10.06
CA ARG A 60 4.70 0.84 -10.99
C ARG A 60 4.75 1.69 -12.24
N GLU A 61 3.60 1.96 -12.84
CA GLU A 61 3.47 2.86 -14.00
C GLU A 61 3.97 4.27 -13.69
N SER A 62 3.90 4.67 -12.42
CA SER A 62 4.41 5.96 -11.91
C SER A 62 5.87 5.92 -11.43
N GLY A 63 6.60 4.83 -11.67
CA GLY A 63 8.04 4.73 -11.38
C GLY A 63 8.41 4.24 -9.97
N PHE A 64 7.43 3.91 -9.12
CA PHE A 64 7.68 3.50 -7.73
C PHE A 64 8.03 2.01 -7.55
N GLN A 65 8.35 1.29 -8.63
CA GLN A 65 8.57 -0.16 -8.60
C GLN A 65 9.64 -0.60 -7.58
N SER A 66 10.73 0.15 -7.47
CA SER A 66 11.85 -0.15 -6.55
C SER A 66 11.52 0.12 -5.08
N GLN A 67 10.52 0.96 -4.79
CA GLN A 67 10.14 1.33 -3.44
C GLN A 67 9.11 0.37 -2.83
N ILE A 68 8.38 -0.39 -3.66
CA ILE A 68 7.34 -1.32 -3.21
C ILE A 68 7.95 -2.54 -2.50
N LEU A 69 7.57 -2.76 -1.25
CA LEU A 69 8.13 -3.83 -0.41
C LEU A 69 7.49 -5.19 -0.66
N ASN A 70 6.19 -5.25 -0.95
CA ASN A 70 5.43 -6.49 -1.09
C ASN A 70 5.09 -6.84 -2.55
N THR A 71 5.28 -8.11 -2.91
CA THR A 71 4.94 -8.66 -4.24
C THR A 71 3.54 -9.27 -4.29
N GLY A 72 2.92 -9.49 -3.13
CA GLY A 72 1.57 -10.03 -2.99
C GLY A 72 0.74 -9.24 -1.97
N PRO A 73 -0.57 -9.53 -1.90
CA PRO A 73 -1.49 -8.82 -1.04
C PRO A 73 -1.17 -9.03 0.44
N VAL A 74 -1.11 -7.94 1.21
CA VAL A 74 -1.07 -7.99 2.68
C VAL A 74 -2.49 -7.86 3.21
N PRO A 75 -2.97 -8.75 4.09
CA PRO A 75 -4.31 -8.61 4.65
C PRO A 75 -4.39 -7.39 5.56
N PHE A 76 -5.51 -6.68 5.52
CA PHE A 76 -5.76 -5.57 6.44
C PHE A 76 -5.92 -6.13 7.87
N PRO A 77 -5.32 -5.51 8.91
CA PRO A 77 -5.30 -6.04 10.29
C PRO A 77 -6.65 -5.90 11.00
N SER A 78 -7.66 -6.58 10.47
CA SER A 78 -9.02 -6.68 11.01
C SER A 78 -9.50 -8.13 10.92
N HIS A 79 -10.57 -8.47 11.64
CA HIS A 79 -11.25 -9.76 11.54
C HIS A 79 -10.28 -10.98 11.68
N GLY A 80 -9.41 -10.95 12.69
CA GLY A 80 -8.45 -12.05 12.96
C GLY A 80 -7.14 -12.01 12.16
N ASN A 81 -6.98 -11.10 11.19
CA ASN A 81 -5.79 -11.04 10.34
C ASN A 81 -4.55 -10.41 11.00
N GLN A 82 -4.63 -10.04 12.29
CA GLN A 82 -3.59 -9.25 12.96
C GLN A 82 -2.24 -9.98 13.03
N GLN A 83 -2.24 -11.28 13.34
CA GLN A 83 -1.00 -12.07 13.42
C GLN A 83 -0.31 -12.18 12.04
N ILE A 84 -1.10 -12.45 10.99
CA ILE A 84 -0.60 -12.55 9.61
C ILE A 84 -0.05 -11.21 9.14
N TYR A 85 -0.82 -10.13 9.35
CA TYR A 85 -0.39 -8.77 9.04
C TYR A 85 0.95 -8.42 9.71
N ARG A 86 1.07 -8.68 11.02
CA ARG A 86 2.29 -8.39 11.79
C ARG A 86 3.50 -9.17 11.27
N SER A 87 3.30 -10.45 10.91
CA SER A 87 4.36 -11.28 10.35
C SER A 87 4.89 -10.70 9.03
N ILE A 88 3.99 -10.33 8.13
CA ILE A 88 4.34 -9.76 6.82
C ILE A 88 4.98 -8.37 6.99
N LEU A 89 4.42 -7.51 7.84
CA LEU A 89 4.97 -6.19 8.14
C LEU A 89 6.39 -6.29 8.70
N LYS A 90 6.64 -7.23 9.64
CA LYS A 90 7.98 -7.48 10.18
C LYS A 90 8.96 -7.84 9.07
N GLY A 91 8.58 -8.74 8.16
CA GLY A 91 9.40 -9.10 7.01
C GLY A 91 9.70 -7.89 6.09
N ALA A 92 8.68 -7.07 5.82
CA ALA A 92 8.82 -5.86 5.01
C ALA A 92 9.78 -4.84 5.64
N LEU A 93 9.69 -4.61 6.95
CA LEU A 93 10.58 -3.70 7.69
C LEU A 93 12.04 -4.19 7.69
N LEU A 94 12.26 -5.50 7.82
CA LEU A 94 13.60 -6.08 7.72
C LEU A 94 14.18 -5.93 6.31
N LYS A 95 13.35 -6.12 5.27
CA LYS A 95 13.74 -5.88 3.87
C LYS A 95 14.08 -4.41 3.60
N ALA A 96 13.27 -3.49 4.11
CA ALA A 96 13.54 -2.05 4.01
C ALA A 96 14.91 -1.71 4.60
N ARG A 97 15.20 -2.19 5.82
CA ARG A 97 16.48 -1.94 6.50
C ARG A 97 17.68 -2.46 5.70
N SER A 98 17.57 -3.64 5.08
CA SER A 98 18.67 -4.21 4.30
C SER A 98 18.89 -3.50 2.96
N LEU A 99 17.86 -2.90 2.37
CA LEU A 99 17.98 -2.07 1.18
C LEU A 99 18.66 -0.74 1.49
N SER A 100 18.29 -0.07 2.59
CA SER A 100 18.92 1.20 2.99
C SER A 100 20.42 1.04 3.27
N GLN A 101 20.86 -0.11 3.80
CA GLN A 101 22.27 -0.40 4.07
C GLN A 101 23.12 -0.67 2.83
N LYS A 102 22.51 -0.99 1.68
CA LYS A 102 23.22 -1.25 0.41
C LYS A 102 23.39 0.01 -0.45
N SER A 103 22.73 1.09 -0.10
CA SER A 103 22.74 2.37 -0.82
C SER A 103 23.60 3.44 -0.12
N SER A 104 24.25 3.07 0.98
CA SER A 104 25.27 3.84 1.70
C SER A 104 26.65 3.27 1.40
#